data_AF-A0A7S0R414-F1
#
_entry.id   AF-A0A7S0R414-F1
#
_cell.length_a   1.000
_cell.length_b   1.000
_cell.length_c   1.000
_cell.angle_alpha   90.00
_cell.angle_beta   90.00
_cell.angle_gamma   90.00
#
_symmetry.space_group_name_H-M   'P 1'
#
loop_
_entity.id
_entity.type
_entity.pdbx_description
1 polymer ?
#
loop_
_entity_poly.entity_id
_entity_poly.type
_entity_poly.pdbx_seq_one_letter_code
_entity_poly.pdbx_strand_id
1 'polypeptide(L)'
;GMPALKALGRRWHIAGDDCAGPASAGFVFHFHGIILYAVALGGIVQSVNSPDCDDIFLRYQAFYALLLAISVLQTLIQALLWHQSSQGSILDLHLRRRVPALVYATSACYVIQLGACIYGTNLHFHYGPWKTAKDRFVCFSYGHGIKYDPNIFDLNAVFSHWSCLAIYLLIVGLCFNLFQDSSSVTAWERRCVCLGRIFCCTTPAPRKTPRQRLLSLLSIKPLGGGVG
;
A
#
# COMPACT_ATOMS: atom_id res chain seq x y z
N GLY A 1 7.75 -9.87 28.39
CA GLY A 1 7.64 -10.37 27.00
C GLY A 1 6.84 -9.38 26.19
N MET A 2 7.29 -9.01 24.99
CA MET A 2 6.57 -8.06 24.13
C MET A 2 5.22 -8.66 23.70
N PRO A 3 4.07 -7.99 23.92
CA PRO A 3 2.82 -8.40 23.31
C PRO A 3 2.90 -8.06 21.82
N ALA A 4 3.13 -9.09 21.03
CA ALA A 4 3.03 -9.03 19.58
C ALA A 4 1.63 -8.56 19.18
N LEU A 5 1.56 -7.72 18.14
CA LEU A 5 0.31 -7.27 17.56
C LEU A 5 -0.45 -8.48 17.03
N LYS A 6 -1.61 -8.80 17.61
CA LYS A 6 -2.42 -9.92 17.13
C LYS A 6 -3.34 -9.46 16.02
N ALA A 7 -2.95 -9.69 14.77
CA ALA A 7 -3.80 -9.43 13.62
C ALA A 7 -4.19 -10.73 12.90
N LEU A 8 -5.49 -10.90 12.59
CA LEU A 8 -6.04 -12.10 11.94
C LEU A 8 -5.71 -13.40 12.68
N GLY A 9 -5.75 -13.38 14.01
CA GLY A 9 -5.45 -14.55 14.85
C GLY A 9 -3.97 -14.93 14.96
N ARG A 10 -3.04 -14.19 14.33
CA ARG A 10 -1.58 -14.42 14.39
C ARG A 10 -0.85 -13.34 15.16
N ARG A 11 0.30 -13.68 15.76
CA ARG A 11 1.22 -12.69 16.37
C ARG A 11 2.14 -12.09 15.31
N TRP A 12 2.03 -10.78 15.09
CA TRP A 12 2.90 -10.02 14.21
C TRP A 12 4.04 -9.44 15.04
N HIS A 13 5.27 -9.74 14.64
CA HIS A 13 6.49 -9.12 15.18
C HIS A 13 6.82 -7.82 14.44
N ILE A 14 5.80 -7.09 13.99
CA ILE A 14 5.96 -5.73 13.50
C ILE A 14 6.10 -4.85 14.73
N ALA A 15 7.27 -4.24 14.85
CA ALA A 15 7.52 -3.25 15.86
C ALA A 15 6.64 -2.03 15.52
N GLY A 16 5.97 -1.41 16.49
CA GLY A 16 4.99 -0.36 16.18
C GLY A 16 5.59 0.82 15.38
N ASP A 17 6.92 0.98 15.40
CA ASP A 17 7.74 1.93 14.67
C ASP A 17 7.85 1.61 13.17
N ASP A 18 7.74 0.34 12.77
CA ASP A 18 7.71 -0.08 11.37
C ASP A 18 6.49 0.48 10.62
N CYS A 19 5.42 0.85 11.35
CA CYS A 19 4.20 1.42 10.79
C CYS A 19 4.34 2.92 10.47
N ALA A 20 5.29 3.65 11.07
CA ALA A 20 5.39 5.10 10.91
C ALA A 20 5.81 5.50 9.48
N GLY A 21 6.75 4.76 8.88
CA GLY A 21 7.18 4.98 7.50
C GLY A 21 6.04 4.79 6.50
N PRO A 22 5.43 3.59 6.42
CA PRO A 22 4.28 3.34 5.55
C PRO A 22 3.12 4.31 5.80
N ALA A 23 2.84 4.65 7.07
CA ALA A 23 1.75 5.57 7.40
C ALA A 23 2.00 7.00 6.91
N SER A 24 3.24 7.51 7.04
CA SER A 24 3.59 8.84 6.51
C SER A 24 3.54 8.89 4.98
N ALA A 25 4.00 7.84 4.29
CA ALA A 25 3.86 7.73 2.83
C ALA A 25 2.38 7.69 2.40
N GLY A 26 1.56 6.90 3.10
CA GLY A 26 0.11 6.85 2.88
C GLY A 26 -0.56 8.20 3.11
N PHE A 27 -0.19 8.90 4.19
CA PHE A 27 -0.69 10.26 4.48
C PHE A 27 -0.41 11.21 3.33
N VAL A 28 0.83 11.28 2.83
CA VAL A 28 1.20 12.19 1.73
C VAL A 28 0.43 11.85 0.45
N PHE A 29 0.32 10.55 0.12
CA PHE A 29 -0.41 10.09 -1.05
C PHE A 29 -1.89 10.51 -1.00
N HIS A 30 -2.58 10.21 0.10
CA HIS A 30 -4.00 10.52 0.23
C HIS A 30 -4.26 12.01 0.39
N PHE A 31 -3.39 12.76 1.07
CA PHE A 31 -3.49 14.21 1.16
C PHE A 31 -3.35 14.88 -0.21
N HIS A 32 -2.40 14.43 -1.03
CA HIS A 32 -2.29 14.88 -2.41
C HIS A 32 -3.54 14.52 -3.23
N GLY A 33 -4.06 13.30 -3.04
CA GLY A 33 -5.32 12.85 -3.63
C GLY A 33 -6.50 13.76 -3.32
N ILE A 34 -6.66 14.22 -2.06
CA ILE A 34 -7.72 15.16 -1.66
C ILE A 34 -7.74 16.40 -2.55
N ILE A 35 -6.56 17.01 -2.78
CA ILE A 35 -6.45 18.22 -3.60
C ILE A 35 -6.87 17.92 -5.03
N LEU A 36 -6.35 16.84 -5.63
CA LEU A 36 -6.66 16.45 -7.00
C LEU A 36 -8.15 16.14 -7.19
N TYR A 37 -8.76 15.40 -6.26
CA TYR A 37 -10.17 15.00 -6.35
C TYR A 37 -11.12 16.15 -6.06
N ALA A 38 -10.76 17.08 -5.17
CA ALA A 38 -11.52 18.30 -4.98
C ALA A 38 -11.52 19.18 -6.24
N VAL A 39 -10.37 19.33 -6.90
CA VAL A 39 -10.27 20.07 -8.17
C VAL A 39 -11.06 19.38 -9.28
N ALA A 40 -10.93 18.06 -9.42
CA ALA A 40 -11.68 17.29 -10.42
C ALA A 40 -13.20 17.41 -10.20
N LEU A 41 -13.66 17.22 -8.96
CA LEU A 41 -15.07 17.33 -8.58
C LEU A 41 -15.60 18.75 -8.81
N GLY A 42 -14.85 19.78 -8.43
CA GLY A 42 -15.21 21.18 -8.67
C GLY A 42 -15.31 21.48 -10.16
N GLY A 43 -14.39 20.95 -10.97
CA GLY A 43 -14.45 21.04 -12.42
C GLY A 43 -15.70 20.38 -13.00
N ILE A 44 -16.08 19.20 -12.52
CA ILE A 44 -17.28 18.50 -13.00
C ILE A 44 -18.57 19.23 -12.60
N VAL A 45 -18.60 19.84 -11.41
CA VAL A 45 -19.77 20.61 -10.96
C VAL A 45 -19.92 21.92 -11.74
N GLN A 46 -18.81 22.52 -12.19
CA GLN A 46 -18.82 23.79 -12.92
C GLN A 46 -18.93 23.64 -14.44
N SER A 47 -18.81 22.43 -15.00
CA SER A 47 -18.98 22.22 -16.44
C SER A 47 -20.43 22.45 -16.86
N VAL A 48 -20.60 22.94 -18.09
CA VAL A 48 -21.93 23.13 -18.67
C VAL A 48 -22.47 21.75 -19.07
N ASN A 49 -23.50 21.27 -18.37
CA ASN A 49 -24.12 19.99 -18.68
C ASN A 49 -25.03 20.13 -19.91
N SER A 50 -24.78 19.30 -20.92
CA SER A 50 -25.80 18.99 -21.93
C SER A 50 -26.82 18.03 -21.30
N PRO A 51 -28.14 18.19 -21.53
CA PRO A 51 -29.17 17.28 -21.02
C PRO A 51 -28.91 15.81 -21.35
N ASP A 52 -28.27 15.55 -22.50
CA ASP A 52 -27.93 14.21 -22.97
C ASP A 52 -26.79 13.55 -22.14
N CYS A 53 -26.12 14.31 -21.27
CA CYS A 53 -24.95 13.87 -20.51
C CYS A 53 -25.20 13.73 -19.00
N ASP A 54 -26.41 14.00 -18.50
CA ASP A 54 -26.69 14.09 -17.06
C ASP A 54 -26.36 12.80 -16.27
N ASP A 55 -26.65 11.62 -16.83
CA ASP A 55 -26.32 10.33 -16.18
C ASP A 55 -24.80 10.12 -16.06
N ILE A 56 -24.04 10.48 -17.11
CA ILE A 56 -22.58 10.36 -17.12
C ILE A 56 -21.97 11.32 -16.10
N PHE A 57 -22.48 12.55 -16.04
CA PHE A 57 -22.08 13.55 -15.05
C PHE A 57 -22.26 13.06 -13.62
N LEU A 58 -23.45 12.54 -13.30
CA LEU A 58 -23.76 12.02 -11.98
C LEU A 58 -22.83 10.87 -11.58
N ARG A 59 -22.50 9.98 -12.53
CA ARG A 59 -21.58 8.85 -12.30
C ARG A 59 -20.16 9.31 -11.96
N TYR A 60 -19.61 10.25 -12.73
CA TYR A 60 -18.29 10.81 -12.47
C TYR A 60 -18.27 11.64 -11.18
N GLN A 61 -19.32 12.42 -10.92
CA GLN A 61 -19.46 13.15 -9.66
C GLN A 61 -19.48 12.20 -8.45
N ALA A 62 -20.25 11.12 -8.53
CA ALA A 62 -20.29 10.08 -7.49
C ALA A 62 -18.92 9.41 -7.30
N PHE A 63 -18.22 9.10 -8.39
CA PHE A 63 -16.88 8.51 -8.35
C PHE A 63 -15.86 9.42 -7.64
N TYR A 64 -15.74 10.68 -8.06
CA TYR A 64 -14.79 11.62 -7.44
C TYR A 64 -15.19 12.00 -6.02
N ALA A 65 -16.48 12.11 -5.71
CA ALA A 65 -16.96 12.31 -4.34
C ALA A 65 -16.58 11.11 -3.44
N LEU A 66 -16.72 9.88 -3.93
CA LEU A 66 -16.32 8.67 -3.22
C LEU A 66 -14.80 8.64 -2.99
N LEU A 67 -13.99 8.89 -4.02
CA LEU A 67 -12.52 8.96 -3.88
C LEU A 67 -12.07 10.05 -2.91
N LEU A 68 -12.71 11.22 -2.95
CA LEU A 68 -12.44 12.31 -2.03
C LEU A 68 -12.77 11.90 -0.58
N ALA A 69 -13.95 11.34 -0.35
CA ALA A 69 -14.38 10.90 0.98
C ALA A 69 -13.44 9.83 1.57
N ILE A 70 -13.09 8.82 0.76
CA ILE A 70 -12.14 7.78 1.18
C ILE A 70 -10.75 8.38 1.44
N SER A 71 -10.28 9.31 0.61
CA SER A 71 -8.96 9.94 0.78
C SER A 71 -8.89 10.81 2.04
N VAL A 72 -9.96 11.52 2.38
CA VAL A 72 -10.06 12.26 3.66
C VAL A 72 -9.98 11.27 4.84
N LEU A 73 -10.78 10.21 4.81
CA LEU A 73 -10.79 9.22 5.89
C LEU A 73 -9.44 8.53 6.05
N GLN A 74 -8.82 8.10 4.95
CA GLN A 74 -7.48 7.51 4.94
C GLN A 74 -6.43 8.49 5.48
N THR A 75 -6.46 9.76 5.06
CA THR A 75 -5.51 10.76 5.54
C THR A 75 -5.58 10.91 7.07
N LEU A 76 -6.79 10.94 7.63
CA LEU A 76 -6.98 11.01 9.08
C LEU A 76 -6.46 9.76 9.80
N ILE A 77 -6.80 8.56 9.28
CA ILE A 77 -6.34 7.29 9.87
C ILE A 77 -4.81 7.18 9.79
N GLN A 78 -4.22 7.55 8.66
CA GLN A 78 -2.77 7.50 8.45
C GLN A 78 -2.03 8.52 9.31
N ALA A 79 -2.57 9.73 9.50
CA ALA A 79 -2.01 10.71 10.43
C ALA A 79 -2.02 10.19 11.88
N LEU A 80 -3.14 9.60 12.32
CA LEU A 80 -3.25 8.99 13.64
C LEU A 80 -2.31 7.80 13.79
N LEU A 81 -2.22 6.95 12.77
CA LEU A 81 -1.34 5.78 12.76
C LEU A 81 0.12 6.22 12.82
N TRP A 82 0.53 7.20 12.01
CA TRP A 82 1.87 7.77 12.03
C TRP A 82 2.20 8.33 13.41
N HIS A 83 1.35 9.20 13.95
CA HIS A 83 1.55 9.81 15.26
C HIS A 83 1.69 8.75 16.36
N GLN A 84 0.77 7.79 16.47
CA GLN A 84 0.82 6.73 17.48
C GLN A 84 2.02 5.79 17.30
N SER A 85 2.42 5.54 16.05
CA SER A 85 3.57 4.69 15.72
C SER A 85 4.92 5.37 16.01
N SER A 86 4.96 6.70 16.00
CA SER A 86 6.15 7.49 16.34
C SER A 86 6.37 7.71 17.85
N GLN A 87 5.41 7.31 18.70
CA GLN A 87 5.49 7.57 20.14
C GLN A 87 6.23 6.46 20.90
N GLY A 88 7.18 6.86 21.75
CA GLY A 88 7.87 6.00 22.71
C GLY A 88 8.81 4.98 22.08
N SER A 89 9.43 4.15 22.92
CA SER A 89 10.24 3.01 22.49
C SER A 89 9.35 1.82 22.10
N ILE A 90 9.94 0.81 21.44
CA ILE A 90 9.30 -0.48 21.14
C ILE A 90 8.73 -1.18 22.39
N LEU A 91 9.26 -0.83 23.57
CA LEU A 91 8.85 -1.38 24.86
C LEU A 91 7.65 -0.65 25.49
N ASP A 92 7.28 0.54 24.99
CA ASP A 92 6.22 1.37 25.57
C ASP A 92 4.84 1.04 25.01
N LEU A 93 4.35 -0.15 25.37
CA LEU A 93 3.13 -0.75 24.83
C LEU A 93 1.87 0.07 25.09
N HIS A 94 1.83 0.78 26.22
CA HIS A 94 0.69 1.61 26.60
C HIS A 94 0.49 2.79 25.64
N LEU A 95 1.56 3.35 25.09
CA LEU A 95 1.53 4.42 24.09
C LEU A 95 1.05 3.93 22.72
N ARG A 96 1.24 2.64 22.43
CA ARG A 96 0.99 2.05 21.10
C ARG A 96 -0.27 1.17 21.04
N ARG A 97 -1.10 1.17 22.09
CA ARG A 97 -2.29 0.30 22.21
C ARG A 97 -3.33 0.47 21.10
N ARG A 98 -3.34 1.62 20.41
CA ARG A 98 -4.30 1.93 19.33
C ARG A 98 -3.82 1.53 17.94
N VAL A 99 -2.52 1.26 17.77
CA VAL A 99 -1.93 0.89 16.47
C VAL A 99 -2.66 -0.28 15.80
N PRO A 100 -3.00 -1.40 16.48
CA PRO A 100 -3.73 -2.49 15.84
C PRO A 100 -5.09 -2.06 15.27
N ALA A 101 -5.86 -1.29 16.02
CA ALA A 101 -7.18 -0.81 15.58
C ALA A 101 -7.07 0.10 14.35
N LEU A 102 -6.06 0.98 14.32
CA LEU A 102 -5.80 1.86 13.19
C LEU A 102 -5.34 1.10 11.94
N VAL A 103 -4.54 0.04 12.10
CA VAL A 103 -4.17 -0.85 10.98
C VAL A 103 -5.40 -1.54 10.40
N TYR A 104 -6.31 -2.06 11.23
CA TYR A 104 -7.56 -2.64 10.74
C TYR A 104 -8.46 -1.63 10.04
N ALA A 105 -8.57 -0.41 10.60
CA ALA A 105 -9.33 0.66 9.96
C ALA A 105 -8.73 1.03 8.59
N THR A 106 -7.40 1.07 8.48
CA THR A 106 -6.67 1.26 7.22
C THR A 106 -6.99 0.14 6.22
N SER A 107 -6.95 -1.12 6.65
CA SER A 107 -7.31 -2.27 5.81
C SER A 107 -8.74 -2.18 5.29
N ALA A 108 -9.71 -1.82 6.15
CA ALA A 108 -11.10 -1.65 5.74
C ALA A 108 -11.24 -0.55 4.69
N CYS A 109 -10.55 0.58 4.86
CA CYS A 109 -10.55 1.65 3.87
C CYS A 109 -9.95 1.21 2.52
N TYR A 110 -8.90 0.38 2.51
CA TYR A 110 -8.37 -0.18 1.26
C TYR A 110 -9.34 -1.15 0.57
N VAL A 111 -10.19 -1.87 1.31
CA VAL A 111 -11.26 -2.70 0.70
C VAL A 111 -12.30 -1.82 0.01
N ILE A 112 -12.72 -0.72 0.65
CA ILE A 112 -13.64 0.24 0.04
C ILE A 112 -12.98 0.89 -1.19
N GLN A 113 -11.69 1.25 -1.09
CA GLN A 113 -10.92 1.80 -2.20
C GLN A 113 -10.81 0.83 -3.38
N LEU A 114 -10.66 -0.47 -3.14
CA LEU A 114 -10.71 -1.49 -4.19
C LEU A 114 -12.05 -1.45 -4.94
N GLY A 115 -13.17 -1.35 -4.22
CA GLY A 115 -14.49 -1.16 -4.82
C GLY A 115 -14.58 0.10 -5.68
N ALA A 116 -14.06 1.22 -5.17
CA ALA A 116 -13.99 2.48 -5.91
C ALA A 116 -13.11 2.37 -7.18
N CYS A 117 -11.97 1.68 -7.11
CA CYS A 117 -11.10 1.42 -8.27
C CYS A 117 -11.81 0.58 -9.33
N ILE A 118 -12.52 -0.48 -8.94
CA ILE A 118 -13.29 -1.30 -9.86
C ILE A 118 -14.38 -0.45 -10.54
N TYR A 119 -15.09 0.37 -9.76
CA TYR A 119 -16.11 1.27 -10.30
C TYR A 119 -15.51 2.31 -11.27
N GLY A 120 -14.43 3.00 -10.89
CA GLY A 120 -13.73 3.95 -11.77
C GLY A 120 -13.18 3.29 -13.04
N THR A 121 -12.62 2.08 -12.92
CA THR A 121 -12.17 1.29 -14.07
C THR A 121 -13.34 0.96 -15.01
N ASN A 122 -14.49 0.58 -14.46
CA ASN A 122 -15.71 0.35 -15.24
C ASN A 122 -16.17 1.62 -15.94
N LEU A 123 -16.20 2.77 -15.24
CA LEU A 123 -16.53 4.06 -15.84
C LEU A 123 -15.60 4.40 -17.00
N HIS A 124 -14.30 4.23 -16.81
CA HIS A 124 -13.28 4.48 -17.82
C HIS A 124 -13.48 3.64 -19.09
N PHE A 125 -13.77 2.34 -18.96
CA PHE A 125 -13.93 1.47 -20.12
C PHE A 125 -15.29 1.61 -20.81
N HIS A 126 -16.36 1.90 -20.07
CA HIS A 126 -17.71 1.97 -20.65
C HIS A 126 -18.08 3.35 -21.18
N TYR A 127 -17.64 4.40 -20.50
CA TYR A 127 -18.00 5.80 -20.75
C TYR A 127 -16.80 6.69 -21.06
N GLY A 128 -15.59 6.16 -20.90
CA GLY A 128 -14.38 6.90 -21.23
C GLY A 128 -14.16 7.10 -22.73
N PRO A 129 -13.08 7.81 -23.07
CA PRO A 129 -12.89 8.54 -24.33
C PRO A 129 -12.65 7.68 -25.57
N TRP A 130 -12.66 6.35 -25.42
CA TRP A 130 -12.21 5.41 -26.44
C TRP A 130 -13.29 5.06 -27.46
N LYS A 131 -14.54 5.49 -27.26
CA LYS A 131 -15.64 5.13 -28.17
C LYS A 131 -15.74 6.04 -29.40
N THR A 132 -15.52 7.36 -29.27
CA THR A 132 -15.49 8.27 -30.44
C THR A 132 -14.96 9.66 -30.09
N ALA A 133 -14.03 10.20 -30.88
CA ALA A 133 -13.44 11.52 -30.67
C ALA A 133 -14.44 12.69 -30.72
N LYS A 134 -15.57 12.51 -31.41
CA LYS A 134 -16.65 13.50 -31.56
C LYS A 134 -17.47 13.67 -30.28
N ASP A 135 -17.66 12.61 -29.49
CA ASP A 135 -18.51 12.66 -28.28
C ASP A 135 -17.78 13.24 -27.06
N ARG A 136 -16.43 13.28 -27.12
CA ARG A 136 -15.57 13.83 -26.05
C ARG A 136 -15.82 15.29 -25.73
N PHE A 137 -16.21 16.09 -26.73
CA PHE A 137 -16.34 17.54 -26.59
C PHE A 137 -17.74 18.00 -26.21
N VAL A 138 -18.75 17.11 -26.28
CA VAL A 138 -20.15 17.50 -26.08
C VAL A 138 -20.50 17.58 -24.60
N CYS A 139 -19.98 16.67 -23.78
CA CYS A 139 -20.34 16.65 -22.36
C CYS A 139 -19.48 17.58 -21.51
N PHE A 140 -18.16 17.65 -21.72
CA PHE A 140 -17.26 18.43 -20.87
C PHE A 140 -16.71 19.67 -21.58
N SER A 141 -17.55 20.71 -21.70
CA SER A 141 -17.13 22.01 -22.22
C SER A 141 -16.96 23.02 -21.08
N TYR A 142 -15.75 23.59 -20.96
CA TYR A 142 -15.41 24.59 -19.97
C TYR A 142 -15.37 25.99 -20.60
N GLY A 143 -16.18 26.91 -20.08
CA GLY A 143 -16.30 28.27 -20.62
C GLY A 143 -15.09 29.19 -20.44
N HIS A 144 -14.03 28.77 -19.71
CA HIS A 144 -12.99 29.68 -19.22
C HIS A 144 -11.56 29.40 -19.71
N GLY A 145 -11.37 28.73 -20.86
CA GLY A 145 -10.04 28.60 -21.49
C GLY A 145 -9.05 27.63 -20.81
N ILE A 146 -9.40 27.09 -19.65
CA ILE A 146 -8.68 25.96 -19.04
C ILE A 146 -9.12 24.68 -19.76
N LYS A 147 -8.20 24.06 -20.50
CA LYS A 147 -8.41 22.73 -21.09
C LYS A 147 -8.29 21.68 -20.00
N TYR A 148 -9.40 21.37 -19.33
CA TYR A 148 -9.50 20.21 -18.46
C TYR A 148 -9.73 18.97 -19.32
N ASP A 149 -8.78 18.04 -19.33
CA ASP A 149 -8.98 16.73 -19.94
C ASP A 149 -9.38 15.72 -18.84
N PRO A 150 -10.69 15.42 -18.70
CA PRO A 150 -11.17 14.49 -17.67
C PRO A 150 -10.52 13.11 -17.79
N ASN A 151 -10.03 12.74 -18.98
CA ASN A 151 -9.43 11.43 -19.22
C ASN A 151 -8.09 11.30 -18.53
N ILE A 152 -7.26 12.35 -18.57
CA ILE A 152 -5.95 12.34 -17.93
C ILE A 152 -6.13 12.25 -16.40
N PHE A 153 -7.09 12.98 -15.85
CA PHE A 153 -7.39 12.93 -14.43
C PHE A 153 -7.93 11.56 -14.00
N ASP A 154 -8.86 10.98 -14.76
CA ASP A 154 -9.46 9.67 -14.49
C ASP A 154 -8.42 8.54 -14.58
N LEU A 155 -7.61 8.52 -15.65
CA LEU A 155 -6.48 7.60 -15.79
C LEU A 155 -5.52 7.71 -14.62
N ASN A 156 -5.08 8.92 -14.28
CA ASN A 156 -4.15 9.11 -13.17
C ASN A 156 -4.78 8.68 -11.84
N ALA A 157 -6.05 8.98 -11.60
CA ALA A 157 -6.77 8.57 -10.39
C ALA A 157 -6.84 7.04 -10.27
N VAL A 158 -7.34 6.37 -11.30
CA VAL A 158 -7.54 4.91 -11.32
C VAL A 158 -6.19 4.18 -11.22
N PHE A 159 -5.21 4.52 -12.06
CA PHE A 159 -3.93 3.80 -12.10
C PHE A 159 -3.06 4.06 -10.87
N SER A 160 -3.06 5.28 -10.31
CA SER A 160 -2.36 5.56 -9.06
C SER A 160 -2.94 4.75 -7.89
N HIS A 161 -4.27 4.60 -7.84
CA HIS A 161 -4.93 3.84 -6.80
C HIS A 161 -4.73 2.33 -6.94
N TRP A 162 -4.76 1.79 -8.17
CA TRP A 162 -4.36 0.41 -8.43
C TRP A 162 -2.91 0.13 -8.01
N SER A 163 -2.00 1.06 -8.32
CA SER A 163 -0.59 0.95 -7.92
C SER A 163 -0.44 0.95 -6.39
N CYS A 164 -1.14 1.85 -5.72
CA CYS A 164 -1.17 1.92 -4.26
C CYS A 164 -1.72 0.63 -3.63
N LEU A 165 -2.84 0.10 -4.15
CA LEU A 165 -3.42 -1.17 -3.71
C LEU A 165 -2.46 -2.35 -3.92
N ALA A 166 -1.78 -2.42 -5.07
CA ALA A 166 -0.82 -3.46 -5.35
C ALA A 166 0.35 -3.43 -4.36
N ILE A 167 0.89 -2.23 -4.08
CA ILE A 167 1.95 -2.04 -3.07
C ILE A 167 1.44 -2.44 -1.68
N TYR A 168 0.23 -2.03 -1.30
CA TYR A 168 -0.36 -2.40 -0.01
C TYR A 168 -0.52 -3.92 0.14
N LEU A 169 -1.09 -4.59 -0.86
CA LEU A 169 -1.26 -6.05 -0.87
C LEU A 169 0.09 -6.78 -0.82
N LEU A 170 1.11 -6.25 -1.51
CA LEU A 170 2.47 -6.78 -1.44
C LEU A 170 3.03 -6.66 -0.03
N ILE A 171 2.90 -5.50 0.63
CA ILE A 171 3.35 -5.30 2.01
C ILE A 171 2.63 -6.27 2.96
N VAL A 172 1.30 -6.35 2.89
CA VAL A 172 0.50 -7.27 3.71
C VAL A 172 0.93 -8.72 3.47
N GLY A 173 1.11 -9.11 2.21
CA GLY A 173 1.55 -10.45 1.83
C GLY A 173 2.95 -10.78 2.35
N LEU A 174 3.90 -9.85 2.24
CA LEU A 174 5.25 -10.01 2.77
C LEU A 174 5.22 -10.15 4.29
N CYS A 175 4.51 -9.27 4.99
CA CYS A 175 4.41 -9.33 6.44
C CYS A 175 3.73 -10.63 6.91
N PHE A 176 2.67 -11.08 6.24
CA PHE A 176 1.98 -12.33 6.60
C PHE A 176 2.86 -13.57 6.41
N ASN A 177 3.74 -13.58 5.41
CA ASN A 177 4.66 -14.70 5.15
C ASN A 177 5.93 -14.65 6.02
N LEU A 178 6.45 -13.44 6.29
CA LEU A 178 7.60 -13.21 7.16
C LEU A 178 7.32 -13.56 8.62
N PHE A 179 6.16 -13.15 9.13
CA PHE A 179 5.81 -13.21 10.55
C PHE A 179 4.71 -14.23 10.86
N GLN A 180 4.79 -15.40 10.25
CA GLN A 180 3.97 -16.53 10.68
C GLN A 180 4.27 -16.87 12.16
N ASP A 181 3.29 -17.40 12.89
CA ASP A 181 3.46 -17.94 14.25
C ASP A 181 4.52 -19.05 14.25
N SER A 182 5.79 -18.67 14.25
CA SER A 182 6.90 -19.60 14.35
C SER A 182 7.18 -19.77 15.82
N SER A 183 6.85 -20.95 16.33
CA SER A 183 7.32 -21.43 17.64
C SER A 183 8.86 -21.49 17.73
N SER A 184 9.59 -21.33 16.62
CA SER A 184 11.06 -21.32 16.57
C SER A 184 11.63 -20.09 15.87
N VAL A 185 12.53 -19.37 16.56
CA VAL A 185 13.28 -18.21 16.05
C VAL A 185 14.09 -18.57 14.79
N THR A 186 14.61 -19.79 14.71
CA THR A 186 15.41 -20.28 13.57
C THR A 186 14.62 -20.48 12.28
N ALA A 187 13.29 -20.64 12.36
CA ALA A 187 12.43 -20.67 11.17
C ALA A 187 12.24 -19.26 10.60
N TRP A 188 12.10 -18.25 11.48
CA TRP A 188 12.01 -16.85 11.10
C TRP A 188 13.32 -16.36 10.45
N GLU A 189 14.49 -16.61 11.07
CA GLU A 189 15.79 -16.20 10.50
C GLU A 189 16.02 -16.76 9.09
N ARG A 190 15.68 -18.04 8.86
CA ARG A 190 15.80 -18.67 7.53
C ARG A 190 14.96 -17.96 6.46
N ARG A 191 13.79 -17.43 6.81
CA ARG A 191 12.92 -16.70 5.89
C ARG A 191 13.45 -15.31 5.61
N CYS A 192 13.95 -14.61 6.63
CA CYS A 192 14.63 -13.33 6.44
C CYS A 192 15.83 -13.47 5.50
N VAL A 193 16.62 -14.54 5.61
CA VAL A 193 17.71 -14.83 4.67
C VAL A 193 17.19 -15.14 3.26
N CYS A 194 16.10 -15.91 3.13
CA CYS A 194 15.49 -16.23 1.84
C CYS A 194 14.99 -14.96 1.13
N LEU A 195 14.24 -14.11 1.82
CA LEU A 195 13.74 -12.85 1.27
C LEU A 195 14.88 -11.85 1.03
N GLY A 196 15.88 -11.83 1.91
CA GLY A 196 17.12 -11.10 1.69
C GLY A 196 17.81 -11.50 0.39
N ARG A 197 17.79 -12.77 -0.01
CA ARG A 197 18.33 -13.22 -1.31
C ARG A 197 17.47 -12.82 -2.51
N ILE A 198 16.14 -12.80 -2.34
CA ILE A 198 15.21 -12.41 -3.41
C ILE A 198 15.29 -10.89 -3.68
N PHE A 199 15.38 -10.08 -2.61
CA PHE A 199 15.36 -8.62 -2.71
C PHE A 199 16.76 -7.99 -2.77
N CYS A 200 17.78 -8.65 -2.23
CA CYS A 200 19.16 -8.20 -2.27
C CYS A 200 20.07 -9.34 -2.76
N CYS A 201 20.48 -9.29 -4.02
CA CYS A 201 21.39 -10.27 -4.66
C CYS A 201 22.78 -10.40 -4.00
N THR A 202 23.02 -9.72 -2.87
CA THR A 202 24.31 -9.58 -2.19
C THR A 202 24.23 -9.92 -0.70
N THR A 203 23.38 -10.88 -0.31
CA THR A 203 23.44 -11.37 1.08
C THR A 203 24.78 -12.12 1.30
N PRO A 204 25.67 -11.63 2.19
CA PRO A 204 26.93 -12.31 2.46
C PRO A 204 26.65 -13.72 2.98
N ALA A 205 27.52 -14.66 2.60
CA ALA A 205 27.40 -16.06 2.99
C ALA A 205 27.19 -16.17 4.52
N PRO A 206 26.30 -17.09 4.97
CA PRO A 206 25.96 -17.20 6.39
C PRO A 206 27.24 -17.35 7.22
N ARG A 207 27.41 -16.47 8.23
CA ARG A 207 28.51 -16.58 9.19
C ARG A 207 28.41 -17.96 9.83
N LYS A 208 29.35 -18.85 9.52
CA LYS A 208 29.51 -20.13 10.21
C LYS A 208 29.54 -19.85 11.71
N THR A 209 28.67 -20.52 12.46
CA THR A 209 28.71 -20.48 13.93
C THR A 209 30.10 -20.92 14.42
N PRO A 210 30.55 -20.50 15.62
CA PRO A 210 31.85 -20.91 16.15
C PRO A 210 32.03 -22.44 16.12
N ARG A 211 30.96 -23.19 16.40
CA ARG A 211 30.92 -24.65 16.36
C ARG A 211 31.08 -25.21 14.93
N GLN A 212 30.46 -24.59 13.93
CA GLN A 212 30.64 -24.96 12.52
C GLN A 212 32.02 -24.58 11.98
N ARG A 213 32.61 -23.47 12.44
CA ARG A 213 34.03 -23.15 12.17
C ARG A 213 34.92 -24.24 12.75
N LEU A 214 34.69 -24.65 13.99
CA LEU A 214 35.46 -25.70 14.65
C LEU A 214 35.35 -27.03 13.90
N LEU A 215 34.15 -27.45 13.50
CA LEU A 215 33.95 -28.68 12.73
C LEU A 215 34.58 -28.61 11.33
N SER A 216 34.56 -27.44 10.68
CA SER A 216 35.28 -27.26 9.40
C SER A 216 36.80 -27.23 9.56
N LEU A 217 37.31 -26.85 10.74
CA LEU A 217 38.73 -26.91 11.08
C LEU A 217 39.16 -28.32 11.51
N LEU A 218 38.25 -29.13 12.05
CA LEU A 218 38.52 -30.52 12.45
C LEU A 218 38.35 -31.52 11.29
N SER A 219 37.65 -31.14 10.23
CA SER A 219 37.63 -31.88 8.96
C SER A 219 38.91 -31.62 8.15
N ILE A 220 40.08 -31.77 8.78
CA ILE A 220 41.35 -31.88 8.07
C ILE A 220 41.30 -33.22 7.33
N LYS A 221 41.35 -33.17 5.99
CA LYS A 221 41.43 -34.38 5.17
C LYS A 221 42.54 -35.28 5.72
N PRO A 222 42.30 -36.60 5.92
CA PRO A 222 43.41 -37.51 6.17
C PRO A 222 44.39 -37.33 5.01
N LEU A 223 45.64 -36.97 5.34
CA LEU A 223 46.74 -36.97 4.40
C LEU A 223 46.77 -38.37 3.78
N GLY A 224 46.35 -38.45 2.52
CA GLY A 224 46.41 -39.67 1.76
C GLY A 224 47.85 -40.15 1.80
N GLY A 225 48.05 -41.29 2.47
CA GLY A 225 49.28 -42.05 2.37
C GLY A 225 49.44 -42.49 0.93
N GLY A 226 50.19 -41.72 0.15
CA GLY A 226 50.81 -42.20 -1.08
C GLY A 226 51.95 -43.13 -0.68
N VAL A 227 51.68 -44.42 -0.68
CA VAL A 227 52.71 -45.45 -0.73
C VAL A 227 52.82 -45.87 -2.19
N GLY A 228 53.96 -45.58 -2.78
CA GLY A 228 54.39 -45.96 -4.13
C GLY A 228 55.84 -45.59 -4.29
#